data_AF-A0A970QAT7-F1
#
_entry.id   AF-A0A970QAT7-F1
#
_cell.length_a   1.000
_cell.length_b   1.000
_cell.length_c   1.000
_cell.angle_alpha   90.00
_cell.angle_beta   90.00
_cell.angle_gamma   90.00
#
_symmetry.space_group_name_H-M   'P 1'
#
loop_
_entity.id
_entity.type
_entity.pdbx_description
1 polymer ?
#
loop_
_entity_poly.entity_id
_entity_poly.type
_entity_poly.pdbx_seq_one_letter_code
_entity_poly.pdbx_strand_id
1 'polypeptide(L)'
;MRGSRHVGLVCGTNGGQLTRVRAKGQVTGIEYVGGLLGSNQDQAVIDNAMAHVVVQGEQAAGGIAGANFYGEVVKTYSKGQIKISEYGGGLLGINYGTLAYCQSVCEVAGGSYCGGGTGANYGIMLFTKAEGNVDGDIGIGGLIGFAGNGIILRCHALGAVTGLDRVGGLAGVIDDACALRASYAMGS
;
A
#
# COMPACT_ATOMS: atom_id res chain seq x y z
N MET A 1 12.05 3.86 -14.06
CA MET A 1 11.51 5.23 -14.18
C MET A 1 12.00 6.05 -13.00
N ARG A 2 12.33 7.33 -13.21
CA ARG A 2 12.69 8.28 -12.15
C ARG A 2 11.87 9.55 -12.30
N GLY A 3 11.44 10.15 -11.19
CA GLY A 3 10.74 11.44 -11.16
C GLY A 3 10.62 11.96 -9.73
N SER A 4 10.11 13.17 -9.54
CA SER A 4 9.95 13.73 -8.18
C SER A 4 8.59 13.37 -7.58
N ARG A 5 7.50 13.68 -8.29
CA ARG A 5 6.12 13.50 -7.80
C ARG A 5 5.28 12.73 -8.80
N HIS A 6 4.33 11.94 -8.30
CA HIS A 6 3.39 11.15 -9.09
C HIS A 6 4.09 10.28 -10.14
N VAL A 7 4.88 9.31 -9.67
CA VAL A 7 5.73 8.50 -10.53
C VAL A 7 5.19 7.08 -10.61
N GLY A 8 5.01 6.54 -11.82
CA GLY A 8 4.73 5.12 -12.03
C GLY A 8 4.90 4.67 -13.47
N LEU A 9 5.08 3.36 -13.68
CA LEU A 9 5.51 2.81 -14.97
C LEU A 9 4.49 2.98 -16.11
N VAL A 10 3.20 3.07 -15.77
CA VAL A 10 2.10 3.16 -16.75
C VAL A 10 1.69 4.62 -16.93
N CYS A 11 1.43 5.33 -15.84
CA CYS A 11 1.10 6.76 -15.85
C CYS A 11 1.48 7.41 -14.52
N GLY A 12 1.63 8.73 -14.48
CA GLY A 12 1.82 9.44 -13.20
C GLY A 12 0.52 9.55 -12.41
N THR A 13 -0.56 9.95 -13.10
CA THR A 13 -1.89 10.15 -12.50
C THR A 13 -2.94 9.44 -13.34
N ASN A 14 -3.83 8.70 -12.68
CA ASN A 14 -5.00 8.11 -13.30
C ASN A 14 -6.25 8.88 -12.90
N GLY A 15 -6.97 9.42 -13.89
CA GLY A 15 -8.32 9.99 -13.73
C GLY A 15 -9.39 9.18 -14.48
N GLY A 16 -9.04 7.98 -14.97
CA GLY A 16 -9.91 7.12 -15.76
C GLY A 16 -9.86 5.68 -15.27
N GLN A 17 -9.94 4.74 -16.21
CA GLN A 17 -9.96 3.31 -15.91
C GLN A 17 -8.68 2.62 -16.41
N LEU A 18 -8.00 1.94 -15.50
CA LEU A 18 -6.90 1.03 -15.79
C LEU A 18 -7.34 -0.40 -15.53
N THR A 19 -7.68 -1.10 -16.60
CA THR A 19 -8.25 -2.45 -16.53
C THR A 19 -7.30 -3.45 -17.18
N ARG A 20 -6.98 -4.55 -16.50
CA ARG A 20 -6.10 -5.63 -17.02
C ARG A 20 -4.67 -5.16 -17.35
N VAL A 21 -4.16 -4.21 -16.57
CA VAL A 21 -2.83 -3.62 -16.78
C VAL A 21 -1.76 -4.41 -16.04
N ARG A 22 -0.57 -4.52 -16.64
CA ARG A 22 0.59 -5.16 -16.01
C ARG A 22 1.83 -4.28 -16.17
N ALA A 23 2.64 -4.16 -15.12
CA ALA A 23 3.95 -3.53 -15.22
C ALA A 23 5.03 -4.32 -14.49
N LYS A 24 6.26 -4.22 -15.01
CA LYS A 24 7.47 -4.75 -14.39
C LYS A 24 8.59 -3.75 -14.54
N GLY A 25 9.31 -3.47 -13.45
CA GLY A 25 10.47 -2.59 -13.50
C GLY A 25 10.73 -1.86 -12.20
N GLN A 26 11.65 -0.91 -12.25
CA GLN A 26 12.02 -0.08 -11.11
C GLN A 26 11.42 1.32 -11.21
N VAL A 27 10.91 1.85 -10.11
CA VAL A 27 10.40 3.23 -9.98
C VAL A 27 11.11 3.90 -8.81
N THR A 28 11.62 5.11 -9.02
CA THR A 28 12.21 5.94 -7.97
C THR A 28 11.59 7.33 -8.00
N GLY A 29 11.18 7.83 -6.84
CA GLY A 29 10.76 9.22 -6.68
C GLY A 29 10.66 9.66 -5.23
N ILE A 30 10.03 10.81 -5.00
CA ILE A 30 9.92 11.44 -3.67
C ILE A 30 8.49 11.27 -3.15
N GLU A 31 7.51 11.83 -3.87
CA GLU A 31 6.11 11.89 -3.46
C GLU A 31 5.20 11.08 -4.41
N TYR A 32 4.29 10.29 -3.83
CA TYR A 32 3.36 9.42 -4.56
C TYR A 32 4.03 8.58 -5.64
N VAL A 33 4.76 7.55 -5.20
CA VAL A 33 5.51 6.65 -6.07
C VAL A 33 4.82 5.30 -6.12
N GLY A 34 4.34 4.88 -7.29
CA GLY A 34 3.72 3.59 -7.45
C GLY A 34 4.34 2.73 -8.54
N GLY A 35 4.22 1.42 -8.41
CA GLY A 35 4.68 0.51 -9.47
C GLY A 35 3.93 0.69 -10.78
N LEU A 36 2.59 0.83 -10.74
CA LEU A 36 1.79 1.15 -11.93
C LEU A 36 1.69 2.66 -12.13
N LEU A 37 1.31 3.39 -11.08
CA LEU A 37 1.03 4.82 -11.17
C LEU A 37 1.28 5.60 -9.89
N GLY A 38 1.52 6.89 -9.98
CA GLY A 38 1.70 7.73 -8.80
C GLY A 38 0.41 7.90 -7.99
N SER A 39 -0.65 8.44 -8.60
CA SER A 39 -1.93 8.70 -7.93
C SER A 39 -3.16 8.28 -8.72
N ASN A 40 -4.04 7.53 -8.08
CA ASN A 40 -5.39 7.26 -8.57
C ASN A 40 -6.34 8.33 -8.02
N GLN A 41 -7.02 9.06 -8.89
CA GLN A 41 -7.85 10.20 -8.51
C GLN A 41 -9.29 9.80 -8.20
N ASP A 42 -10.09 10.80 -7.81
CA ASP A 42 -11.50 10.60 -7.52
C ASP A 42 -12.24 9.94 -8.69
N GLN A 43 -13.08 8.96 -8.38
CA GLN A 43 -13.81 8.12 -9.33
C GLN A 43 -12.93 7.33 -10.33
N ALA A 44 -11.61 7.39 -10.22
CA ALA A 44 -10.71 6.63 -11.07
C ALA A 44 -10.63 5.16 -10.59
N VAL A 45 -10.49 4.23 -11.54
CA VAL A 45 -10.54 2.79 -11.26
C VAL A 45 -9.25 2.11 -11.71
N ILE A 46 -8.72 1.25 -10.85
CA ILE A 46 -7.73 0.24 -11.18
C ILE A 46 -8.38 -1.12 -10.95
N ASP A 47 -8.65 -1.88 -12.01
CA ASP A 47 -9.27 -3.21 -11.93
C ASP A 47 -8.38 -4.27 -12.58
N ASN A 48 -8.14 -5.36 -11.86
CA ASN A 48 -7.43 -6.53 -12.37
C ASN A 48 -6.01 -6.20 -12.86
N ALA A 49 -5.23 -5.53 -12.03
CA ALA A 49 -3.89 -5.06 -12.38
C ALA A 49 -2.78 -5.80 -11.62
N MET A 50 -1.61 -5.94 -12.25
CA MET A 50 -0.46 -6.65 -11.68
C MET A 50 0.83 -5.84 -11.76
N ALA A 51 1.54 -5.69 -10.64
CA ALA A 51 2.84 -5.03 -10.60
C ALA A 51 3.94 -5.97 -10.06
N HIS A 52 5.02 -6.14 -10.82
CA HIS A 52 6.24 -6.79 -10.35
C HIS A 52 7.38 -5.78 -10.33
N VAL A 53 7.57 -5.11 -9.19
CA VAL A 53 8.30 -3.84 -9.15
C VAL A 53 9.32 -3.72 -8.03
N VAL A 54 10.34 -2.90 -8.26
CA VAL A 54 11.17 -2.33 -7.20
C VAL A 54 10.80 -0.86 -7.09
N VAL A 55 10.25 -0.43 -5.96
CA VAL A 55 9.82 0.95 -5.74
C VAL A 55 10.70 1.56 -4.66
N GLN A 56 11.21 2.77 -4.93
CA GLN A 56 11.87 3.60 -3.94
C GLN A 56 11.17 4.96 -3.87
N GLY A 57 10.52 5.25 -2.75
CA GLY A 57 9.85 6.52 -2.48
C GLY A 57 10.33 7.12 -1.17
N GLU A 58 10.03 8.39 -0.91
CA GLU A 58 10.34 9.02 0.38
C GLU A 58 9.07 9.21 1.21
N GLN A 59 8.03 9.82 0.64
CA GLN A 59 6.81 10.17 1.38
C GLN A 59 5.70 9.13 1.31
N ALA A 60 5.23 8.79 0.09
CA ALA A 60 4.15 7.83 -0.09
C ALA A 60 4.48 6.89 -1.24
N ALA A 61 4.61 5.59 -0.96
CA ALA A 61 4.90 4.62 -2.01
C ALA A 61 4.17 3.30 -1.87
N GLY A 62 3.80 2.72 -3.02
CA GLY A 62 3.10 1.45 -3.10
C GLY A 62 3.50 0.59 -4.29
N GLY A 63 3.31 -0.72 -4.20
CA GLY A 63 3.55 -1.62 -5.33
C GLY A 63 2.60 -1.37 -6.51
N ILE A 64 1.36 -0.93 -6.25
CA ILE A 64 0.38 -0.55 -7.27
C ILE A 64 0.40 0.97 -7.48
N ALA A 65 0.11 1.74 -6.44
CA ALA A 65 0.07 3.20 -6.50
C ALA A 65 0.66 3.89 -5.27
N GLY A 66 1.16 5.10 -5.43
CA GLY A 66 1.59 5.93 -4.30
C GLY A 66 0.40 6.38 -3.43
N ALA A 67 -0.68 6.82 -4.06
CA ALA A 67 -1.92 7.19 -3.37
C ALA A 67 -3.19 6.83 -4.16
N ASN A 68 -4.27 6.54 -3.43
CA ASN A 68 -5.62 6.41 -3.97
C ASN A 68 -6.54 7.46 -3.33
N PHE A 69 -6.84 8.53 -4.06
CA PHE A 69 -7.67 9.66 -3.62
C PHE A 69 -9.12 9.42 -4.01
N TYR A 70 -9.88 8.74 -3.16
CA TYR A 70 -11.32 8.49 -3.36
C TYR A 70 -11.69 7.64 -4.60
N GLY A 71 -10.71 7.07 -5.29
CA GLY A 71 -10.91 6.09 -6.36
C GLY A 71 -11.02 4.66 -5.86
N GLU A 72 -11.08 3.72 -6.81
CA GLU A 72 -11.18 2.28 -6.55
C GLU A 72 -9.94 1.52 -7.03
N VAL A 73 -9.37 0.70 -6.16
CA VAL A 73 -8.31 -0.24 -6.49
C VAL A 73 -8.81 -1.64 -6.13
N VAL A 74 -9.09 -2.45 -7.16
CA VAL A 74 -9.76 -3.73 -6.97
C VAL A 74 -9.08 -4.87 -7.74
N LYS A 75 -9.06 -6.05 -7.12
CA LYS A 75 -8.54 -7.29 -7.74
C LYS A 75 -7.11 -7.14 -8.24
N THR A 76 -6.27 -6.42 -7.50
CA THR A 76 -4.88 -6.16 -7.90
C THR A 76 -3.88 -7.01 -7.14
N TYR A 77 -2.73 -7.23 -7.75
CA TYR A 77 -1.63 -8.01 -7.18
C TYR A 77 -0.30 -7.26 -7.31
N SER A 78 0.46 -7.16 -6.23
CA SER A 78 1.81 -6.61 -6.25
C SER A 78 2.85 -7.60 -5.70
N LYS A 79 4.03 -7.59 -6.33
CA LYS A 79 5.21 -8.36 -5.91
C LYS A 79 6.47 -7.52 -6.11
N GLY A 80 7.42 -7.67 -5.20
CA GLY A 80 8.77 -7.14 -5.34
C GLY A 80 9.26 -6.50 -4.06
N GLN A 81 9.97 -5.37 -4.17
CA GLN A 81 10.59 -4.68 -3.04
C GLN A 81 10.16 -3.22 -3.01
N ILE A 82 9.71 -2.76 -1.84
CA ILE A 82 9.28 -1.38 -1.61
C ILE A 82 10.21 -0.79 -0.55
N LYS A 83 10.93 0.28 -0.91
CA LYS A 83 11.78 1.06 -0.01
C LYS A 83 11.21 2.46 0.18
N ILE A 84 11.03 2.87 1.44
CA ILE A 84 10.28 4.08 1.82
C ILE A 84 10.89 4.78 3.04
N SER A 85 10.56 6.06 3.25
CA SER A 85 10.93 6.79 4.48
C SER A 85 9.72 7.03 5.39
N GLU A 86 8.55 7.36 4.82
CA GLU A 86 7.28 7.51 5.55
C GLU A 86 6.26 6.47 5.05
N TYR A 87 5.13 6.86 4.44
CA TYR A 87 3.99 5.97 4.18
C TYR A 87 4.26 4.94 3.08
N GLY A 88 4.56 3.70 3.46
CA GLY A 88 4.88 2.63 2.52
C GLY A 88 3.95 1.45 2.62
N GLY A 89 3.37 1.07 1.49
CA GLY A 89 2.54 -0.11 1.37
C GLY A 89 3.05 -1.11 0.35
N GLY A 90 2.78 -2.40 0.55
CA GLY A 90 2.97 -3.36 -0.54
C GLY A 90 2.01 -3.11 -1.72
N LEU A 91 0.80 -2.60 -1.48
CA LEU A 91 -0.18 -2.20 -2.50
C LEU A 91 -0.21 -0.69 -2.71
N LEU A 92 -0.52 0.09 -1.68
CA LEU A 92 -0.68 1.55 -1.75
C LEU A 92 0.11 2.26 -0.66
N GLY A 93 0.74 3.39 -0.96
CA GLY A 93 1.30 4.24 0.10
C GLY A 93 0.20 4.77 1.02
N ILE A 94 -0.79 5.46 0.44
CA ILE A 94 -1.94 6.02 1.16
C ILE A 94 -3.24 5.65 0.46
N ASN A 95 -4.26 5.26 1.23
CA ASN A 95 -5.60 4.99 0.74
C ASN A 95 -6.64 5.91 1.40
N TYR A 96 -7.28 6.76 0.59
CA TYR A 96 -8.48 7.53 0.96
C TYR A 96 -9.75 6.97 0.30
N GLY A 97 -9.62 6.07 -0.67
CA GLY A 97 -10.74 5.45 -1.39
C GLY A 97 -10.96 3.98 -0.99
N THR A 98 -11.32 3.15 -1.97
CA THR A 98 -11.56 1.72 -1.78
C THR A 98 -10.37 0.89 -2.24
N LEU A 99 -9.89 -0.01 -1.37
CA LEU A 99 -8.95 -1.07 -1.71
C LEU A 99 -9.62 -2.42 -1.41
N ALA A 100 -9.93 -3.21 -2.43
CA ALA A 100 -10.69 -4.45 -2.24
C ALA A 100 -10.21 -5.64 -3.08
N TYR A 101 -10.19 -6.82 -2.46
CA TYR A 101 -9.80 -8.07 -3.12
C TYR A 101 -8.36 -8.05 -3.67
N CYS A 102 -7.46 -7.39 -2.95
CA CYS A 102 -6.09 -7.18 -3.39
C CYS A 102 -5.11 -8.06 -2.61
N GLN A 103 -3.95 -8.33 -3.21
CA GLN A 103 -2.90 -9.11 -2.57
C GLN A 103 -1.52 -8.50 -2.82
N SER A 104 -0.74 -8.36 -1.75
CA SER A 104 0.68 -8.01 -1.83
C SER A 104 1.54 -9.16 -1.30
N VAL A 105 2.59 -9.47 -2.04
CA VAL A 105 3.72 -10.31 -1.59
C VAL A 105 5.02 -9.50 -1.61
N CYS A 106 4.93 -8.17 -1.54
CA CYS A 106 6.08 -7.29 -1.53
C CYS A 106 6.79 -7.32 -0.18
N GLU A 107 8.12 -7.39 -0.20
CA GLU A 107 8.94 -7.03 0.96
C GLU A 107 8.95 -5.51 1.08
N VAL A 108 8.52 -5.00 2.24
CA VAL A 108 8.43 -3.57 2.52
C VAL A 108 9.46 -3.22 3.57
N ALA A 109 10.35 -2.28 3.27
CA ALA A 109 11.37 -1.81 4.21
C ALA A 109 11.37 -0.27 4.24
N GLY A 110 11.33 0.34 5.41
CA GLY A 110 11.39 1.80 5.48
C GLY A 110 11.39 2.41 6.87
N GLY A 111 11.16 3.73 6.95
CA GLY A 111 11.20 4.46 8.23
C GLY A 111 9.91 4.36 9.03
N SER A 112 8.90 5.18 8.73
CA SER A 112 7.70 5.31 9.56
C SER A 112 6.41 4.95 8.83
N TYR A 113 5.50 4.20 9.44
CA TYR A 113 4.20 3.84 8.84
C TYR A 113 4.31 2.91 7.63
N CYS A 114 4.99 1.78 7.83
CA CYS A 114 5.12 0.71 6.86
C CYS A 114 4.00 -0.32 7.06
N GLY A 115 3.35 -0.72 5.97
CA GLY A 115 2.36 -1.80 5.94
C GLY A 115 2.54 -2.76 4.78
N GLY A 116 2.32 -4.05 4.98
CA GLY A 116 2.40 -5.03 3.88
C GLY A 116 1.30 -4.82 2.82
N GLY A 117 0.17 -4.22 3.21
CA GLY A 117 -0.90 -3.75 2.33
C GLY A 117 -0.78 -2.26 2.05
N THR A 118 -0.94 -1.42 3.07
CA THR A 118 -0.88 0.05 2.92
C THR A 118 -0.05 0.74 4.00
N GLY A 119 0.62 1.84 3.65
CA GLY A 119 1.27 2.68 4.66
C GLY A 119 0.26 3.36 5.57
N ALA A 120 -0.67 4.12 4.99
CA ALA A 120 -1.81 4.69 5.70
C ALA A 120 -3.15 4.36 5.04
N ASN A 121 -4.17 4.05 5.84
CA ASN A 121 -5.53 3.81 5.38
C ASN A 121 -6.53 4.71 6.12
N TYR A 122 -7.11 5.65 5.38
CA TYR A 122 -8.22 6.51 5.79
C TYR A 122 -9.55 6.09 5.13
N GLY A 123 -9.49 5.24 4.10
CA GLY A 123 -10.64 4.75 3.36
C GLY A 123 -11.10 3.35 3.75
N ILE A 124 -11.70 2.66 2.79
CA ILE A 124 -12.24 1.30 2.95
C ILE A 124 -11.23 0.28 2.45
N MET A 125 -10.87 -0.69 3.30
CA MET A 125 -10.06 -1.84 2.95
C MET A 125 -10.82 -3.15 3.22
N LEU A 126 -11.06 -3.94 2.16
CA LEU A 126 -11.85 -5.16 2.23
C LEU A 126 -11.10 -6.33 1.60
N PHE A 127 -11.16 -7.52 2.22
CA PHE A 127 -10.68 -8.76 1.59
C PHE A 127 -9.25 -8.66 1.04
N THR A 128 -8.39 -7.89 1.72
CA THR A 128 -7.02 -7.62 1.26
C THR A 128 -6.02 -8.43 2.07
N LYS A 129 -5.00 -8.97 1.39
CA LYS A 129 -3.98 -9.82 1.98
C LYS A 129 -2.57 -9.27 1.76
N ALA A 130 -1.75 -9.32 2.80
CA ALA A 130 -0.33 -9.02 2.74
C ALA A 130 0.49 -10.23 3.23
N GLU A 131 1.48 -10.65 2.45
CA GLU A 131 2.29 -11.84 2.76
C GLU A 131 3.80 -11.59 2.81
N GLY A 132 4.27 -10.49 2.21
CA GLY A 132 5.69 -10.14 2.30
C GLY A 132 6.02 -9.54 3.67
N ASN A 133 7.29 -9.65 4.06
CA ASN A 133 7.71 -9.12 5.36
C ASN A 133 7.74 -7.59 5.35
N VAL A 134 7.57 -7.02 6.53
CA VAL A 134 7.57 -5.58 6.76
C VAL A 134 8.63 -5.25 7.80
N ASP A 135 9.57 -4.39 7.43
CA ASP A 135 10.65 -3.90 8.29
C ASP A 135 10.60 -2.37 8.36
N GLY A 136 10.78 -1.80 9.54
CA GLY A 136 10.97 -0.36 9.68
C GLY A 136 11.10 0.14 11.10
N ASP A 137 11.02 1.46 11.29
CA ASP A 137 11.32 2.08 12.58
C ASP A 137 10.06 2.25 13.45
N ILE A 138 9.05 3.00 12.98
CA ILE A 138 7.93 3.46 13.82
C ILE A 138 6.59 3.18 13.13
N GLY A 139 5.61 2.64 13.86
CA GLY A 139 4.25 2.46 13.34
C GLY A 139 4.18 1.38 12.26
N ILE A 140 4.74 0.20 12.56
CA ILE A 140 4.90 -0.87 11.58
C ILE A 140 3.77 -1.90 11.75
N GLY A 141 3.06 -2.19 10.67
CA GLY A 141 1.99 -3.17 10.64
C GLY A 141 2.18 -4.23 9.57
N GLY A 142 1.81 -5.49 9.83
CA GLY A 142 1.87 -6.52 8.80
C GLY A 142 0.92 -6.26 7.62
N LEU A 143 -0.19 -5.56 7.84
CA LEU A 143 -1.09 -5.10 6.78
C LEU A 143 -1.07 -3.57 6.63
N ILE A 144 -1.15 -2.82 7.74
CA ILE A 144 -1.34 -1.36 7.71
C ILE A 144 -0.38 -0.67 8.68
N GLY A 145 0.40 0.31 8.22
CA GLY A 145 1.21 1.11 9.15
C GLY A 145 0.33 1.94 10.09
N PHE A 146 -0.47 2.83 9.51
CA PHE A 146 -1.42 3.70 10.20
C PHE A 146 -2.86 3.50 9.71
N ALA A 147 -3.75 3.09 10.60
CA ALA A 147 -5.18 2.97 10.33
C ALA A 147 -5.93 4.18 10.91
N GLY A 148 -6.32 5.12 10.05
CA GLY A 148 -7.07 6.33 10.43
C GLY A 148 -8.59 6.10 10.49
N ASN A 149 -9.36 7.11 10.12
CA ASN A 149 -10.84 7.12 10.11
C ASN A 149 -11.50 6.25 9.01
N GLY A 150 -10.98 5.03 8.79
CA GLY A 150 -11.43 4.10 7.76
C GLY A 150 -12.10 2.82 8.28
N ILE A 151 -12.47 1.95 7.35
CA ILE A 151 -13.02 0.61 7.63
C ILE A 151 -12.04 -0.44 7.15
N ILE A 152 -11.70 -1.38 8.02
CA ILE A 152 -10.86 -2.54 7.70
C ILE A 152 -11.66 -3.80 8.02
N LEU A 153 -11.97 -4.58 6.98
CA LEU A 153 -12.83 -5.75 7.14
C LEU A 153 -12.29 -6.95 6.37
N ARG A 154 -12.16 -8.09 7.05
CA ARG A 154 -11.75 -9.37 6.44
C ARG A 154 -10.40 -9.29 5.74
N CYS A 155 -9.43 -8.65 6.38
CA CYS A 155 -8.07 -8.51 5.84
C CYS A 155 -7.05 -9.31 6.65
N HIS A 156 -5.94 -9.66 6.01
CA HIS A 156 -4.98 -10.63 6.56
C HIS A 156 -3.53 -10.21 6.35
N ALA A 157 -2.72 -10.33 7.40
CA ALA A 157 -1.26 -10.17 7.35
C ALA A 157 -0.56 -11.50 7.67
N LEU A 158 0.32 -11.97 6.79
CA LEU A 158 1.05 -13.23 6.96
C LEU A 158 2.57 -13.06 7.07
N GLY A 159 3.12 -11.95 6.59
CA GLY A 159 4.57 -11.70 6.64
C GLY A 159 5.05 -11.32 8.03
N ALA A 160 6.33 -11.58 8.31
CA ALA A 160 6.97 -11.16 9.56
C ALA A 160 7.01 -9.63 9.65
N VAL A 161 6.95 -9.11 10.87
CA VAL A 161 6.91 -7.67 11.14
C VAL A 161 8.02 -7.31 12.11
N THR A 162 8.97 -6.49 11.67
CA THR A 162 10.08 -6.00 12.49
C THR A 162 9.98 -4.49 12.61
N GLY A 163 10.16 -3.96 13.83
CA GLY A 163 10.42 -2.54 14.01
C GLY A 163 10.76 -2.10 15.42
N LEU A 164 10.90 -0.79 15.63
CA LEU A 164 11.45 -0.19 16.85
C LEU A 164 10.39 0.39 17.79
N ASP A 165 9.34 1.02 17.27
CA ASP A 165 8.21 1.58 18.05
C ASP A 165 6.86 1.34 17.36
N ARG A 166 5.80 1.14 18.17
CA ARG A 166 4.42 0.91 17.70
C ARG A 166 4.33 -0.14 16.59
N VAL A 167 4.76 -1.36 16.91
CA VAL A 167 4.77 -2.49 15.99
C VAL A 167 3.60 -3.42 16.29
N GLY A 168 2.82 -3.78 15.27
CA GLY A 168 1.71 -4.70 15.41
C GLY A 168 1.63 -5.69 14.25
N GLY A 169 1.21 -6.92 14.53
CA GLY A 169 1.12 -7.97 13.49
C GLY A 169 0.14 -7.61 12.37
N LEU A 170 -0.94 -6.87 12.68
CA LEU A 170 -1.92 -6.42 11.67
C LEU A 170 -1.76 -4.93 11.35
N ALA A 171 -1.78 -4.08 12.36
CA ALA A 171 -1.61 -2.64 12.22
C ALA A 171 -0.64 -2.08 13.26
N GLY A 172 0.19 -1.12 12.88
CA GLY A 172 1.13 -0.46 13.80
C GLY A 172 0.44 0.55 14.71
N VAL A 173 -0.45 1.37 14.13
CA VAL A 173 -1.27 2.35 14.85
C VAL A 173 -2.71 2.26 14.34
N ILE A 174 -3.67 2.33 15.26
CA ILE A 174 -5.10 2.41 14.98
C ILE A 174 -5.65 3.64 15.68
N ASP A 175 -6.28 4.55 14.92
CA ASP A 175 -6.97 5.72 15.43
C ASP A 175 -8.37 5.34 15.94
N ASP A 176 -8.91 6.08 16.92
CA ASP A 176 -10.16 5.75 17.62
C ASP A 176 -11.38 5.70 16.69
N ALA A 177 -11.31 6.43 15.57
CA ALA A 177 -12.36 6.45 14.55
C ALA A 177 -12.31 5.23 13.60
N CYS A 178 -11.30 4.37 13.70
CA CYS A 178 -11.13 3.22 12.82
C CYS A 178 -12.05 2.05 13.19
N ALA A 179 -12.72 1.46 12.19
CA ALA A 179 -13.48 0.23 12.38
C ALA A 179 -12.72 -0.99 11.84
N LEU A 180 -12.00 -1.70 12.71
CA LEU A 180 -11.29 -2.95 12.37
C LEU A 180 -12.11 -4.18 12.79
N ARG A 181 -12.45 -5.05 11.83
CA ARG A 181 -13.31 -6.21 12.07
C ARG A 181 -12.88 -7.43 11.26
N ALA A 182 -13.09 -8.62 11.82
CA ALA A 182 -12.89 -9.92 11.16
C ALA A 182 -11.54 -10.07 10.42
N SER A 183 -10.48 -9.46 10.95
CA SER A 183 -9.15 -9.41 10.34
C SER A 183 -8.13 -10.04 11.30
N TYR A 184 -7.05 -10.62 10.77
CA TYR A 184 -6.06 -11.32 11.60
C TYR A 184 -4.64 -11.19 11.04
N ALA A 185 -3.66 -11.43 11.91
CA ALA A 185 -2.25 -11.55 11.55
C ALA A 185 -1.69 -12.92 11.99
N MET A 186 -0.74 -13.47 11.22
CA MET A 186 -0.05 -14.73 11.55
C MET A 186 1.48 -14.63 11.49
N GLY A 187 2.04 -13.52 11.03
CA GLY A 187 3.50 -13.32 10.98
C GLY A 187 4.10 -13.07 12.36
N SER A 188 5.29 -13.62 12.59
CA SER A 188 6.10 -13.47 13.82
C SER A 188 7.40 -12.77 13.53
#